data_AF-A0A346XT56-F1
#
_entry.id   AF-A0A346XT56-F1
#
_cell.length_a   1.000
_cell.length_b   1.000
_cell.length_c   1.000
_cell.angle_alpha   90.00
_cell.angle_beta   90.00
_cell.angle_gamma   90.00
#
_symmetry.space_group_name_H-M   'P 1'
#
loop_
_entity.id
_entity.type
_entity.pdbx_description
1 polymer ?
#
loop_
_entity_poly.entity_id
_entity_poly.type
_entity_poly.pdbx_seq_one_letter_code
_entity_poly.pdbx_strand_id
1 'polypeptide(L)'
;MIFRRKRLPDELVEPRRAFDDQVERLEAARGALMSCLPVGRVDPAPVEVGLDLVADTLAELSVELDAWRCPPLEEAWQGCVDAIAESRGTIAEAHRVARESTELEELLGAVEDVDEPLGHAFGQAERAFNAQRR
;
A
#
# COMPACT_ATOMS: atom_id res chain seq x y z
N MET A 1 14.61 -34.86 -1.91
CA MET A 1 13.16 -34.59 -2.06
C MET A 1 12.99 -33.31 -2.84
N ILE A 2 12.51 -33.38 -4.09
CA ILE A 2 12.23 -32.20 -4.91
C ILE A 2 10.80 -31.76 -4.56
N PHE A 3 10.67 -30.69 -3.77
CA PHE A 3 9.38 -30.04 -3.56
C PHE A 3 8.95 -29.41 -4.88
N ARG A 4 7.91 -29.97 -5.51
CA ARG A 4 7.24 -29.34 -6.66
C ARG A 4 6.73 -27.98 -6.19
N ARG A 5 7.30 -26.88 -6.69
CA ARG A 5 6.79 -25.53 -6.42
C ARG A 5 5.34 -25.48 -6.91
N LYS A 6 4.40 -25.31 -6.00
CA LYS A 6 2.98 -25.10 -6.32
C LYS A 6 2.84 -23.92 -7.28
N ARG A 7 2.06 -24.05 -8.34
CA ARG A 7 1.86 -23.00 -9.35
C ARG A 7 0.50 -22.35 -9.16
N LEU A 8 0.39 -21.09 -9.57
CA LEU A 8 -0.91 -20.45 -9.72
C LEU A 8 -1.65 -21.11 -10.90
N PRO A 9 -2.98 -21.29 -10.80
CA PRO A 9 -3.83 -21.57 -11.96
C PRO A 9 -3.60 -20.55 -13.09
N ASP A 10 -3.70 -21.00 -14.34
CA ASP A 10 -3.43 -20.15 -15.50
C ASP A 10 -4.35 -18.92 -15.55
N GLU A 11 -5.62 -19.06 -15.10
CA GLU A 11 -6.57 -17.94 -15.02
C GLU A 11 -6.15 -16.83 -14.03
N LEU A 12 -5.23 -17.10 -13.10
CA LEU A 12 -4.76 -16.15 -12.10
C LEU A 12 -3.41 -15.52 -12.44
N VAL A 13 -2.79 -15.89 -13.58
CA VAL A 13 -1.47 -15.36 -13.96
C VAL A 13 -1.53 -13.87 -14.28
N GLU A 14 -2.49 -13.43 -15.10
CA GLU A 14 -2.64 -12.01 -15.42
C GLU A 14 -3.12 -11.17 -14.21
N PRO A 15 -4.13 -11.61 -13.42
CA PRO A 15 -4.46 -10.95 -12.16
C PRO A 15 -3.28 -10.82 -11.21
N ARG A 16 -2.45 -11.88 -11.08
CA ARG A 16 -1.27 -11.84 -10.23
C ARG A 16 -0.27 -10.79 -10.71
N ARG A 17 -0.02 -10.72 -12.02
CA ARG A 17 0.89 -9.73 -12.60
C ARG A 17 0.40 -8.30 -12.36
N ALA A 18 -0.88 -8.03 -12.61
CA ALA A 18 -1.47 -6.72 -12.35
C ALA A 18 -1.37 -6.33 -10.87
N PHE A 19 -1.59 -7.28 -9.96
CA PHE A 19 -1.41 -7.07 -8.52
C PHE A 19 0.05 -6.79 -8.15
N ASP A 20 1.01 -7.57 -8.66
CA ASP A 20 2.45 -7.35 -8.39
C ASP A 20 2.91 -5.95 -8.88
N ASP A 21 2.49 -5.53 -10.07
CA ASP A 21 2.80 -4.21 -10.64
C ASP A 21 2.18 -3.05 -9.81
N GLN A 22 1.04 -3.29 -9.17
CA GLN A 22 0.39 -2.32 -8.27
C GLN A 22 1.08 -2.26 -6.91
N VAL A 23 1.43 -3.41 -6.34
CA VAL A 23 2.19 -3.52 -5.08
C VAL A 23 3.55 -2.84 -5.21
N GLU A 24 4.27 -3.04 -6.31
CA GLU A 24 5.58 -2.41 -6.52
C GLU A 24 5.50 -0.89 -6.43
N ARG A 25 4.49 -0.28 -7.08
CA ARG A 25 4.27 1.17 -7.02
C ARG A 25 3.84 1.64 -5.63
N LEU A 26 2.96 0.89 -4.97
CA LEU A 26 2.54 1.19 -3.61
C LEU A 26 3.73 1.17 -2.64
N GLU A 27 4.54 0.11 -2.65
CA GLU A 27 5.73 -0.03 -1.80
C GLU A 27 6.77 1.05 -2.09
N ALA A 28 6.93 1.46 -3.35
CA ALA A 28 7.80 2.58 -3.71
C ALA A 28 7.32 3.90 -3.08
N ALA A 29 6.01 4.20 -3.16
CA ALA A 29 5.43 5.39 -2.55
C ALA A 29 5.50 5.37 -1.01
N ARG A 30 5.18 4.23 -0.39
CA ARG A 30 5.30 4.01 1.06
C ARG A 30 6.75 4.17 1.53
N GLY A 31 7.70 3.56 0.83
CA GLY A 31 9.12 3.69 1.13
C GLY A 31 9.62 5.14 1.03
N ALA A 32 9.14 5.89 0.04
CA ALA A 32 9.44 7.31 -0.10
C ALA A 32 8.87 8.14 1.06
N LEU A 33 7.63 7.90 1.48
CA LEU A 33 7.04 8.53 2.67
C LEU A 33 7.88 8.25 3.92
N MET A 34 8.24 6.99 4.16
CA MET A 34 9.08 6.61 5.31
C MET A 34 10.46 7.28 5.28
N SER A 35 11.01 7.53 4.09
CA SER A 35 12.29 8.25 3.93
C SER A 35 12.21 9.75 4.26
N CYS A 36 11.01 10.32 4.31
CA CYS A 36 10.78 11.72 4.69
C CYS A 36 10.70 11.92 6.21
N LEU A 37 10.56 10.83 6.97
CA LEU A 37 10.53 10.91 8.43
C LEU A 37 11.91 11.34 8.97
N PRO A 38 11.97 12.23 9.98
CA PRO A 38 13.22 12.71 10.56
C PRO A 38 13.84 11.68 11.51
N VAL A 39 14.07 10.47 11.02
CA VAL A 39 14.70 9.36 11.72
C VAL A 39 16.17 9.25 11.32
N GLY A 40 17.09 9.60 12.22
CA GLY A 40 18.53 9.48 12.00
C GLY A 40 19.27 10.80 11.82
N ARG A 41 20.36 10.80 11.01
CA ARG A 41 21.31 11.93 10.89
C ARG A 41 21.26 12.67 9.56
N VAL A 42 20.34 12.31 8.68
CA VAL A 42 20.16 12.95 7.36
C VAL A 42 19.04 13.98 7.48
N ASP A 43 19.17 15.09 6.78
CA ASP A 43 18.10 16.08 6.62
C ASP A 43 17.12 15.54 5.56
N PRO A 44 15.95 15.03 5.94
CA PRO A 44 15.03 14.40 5.00
C PRO A 44 14.30 15.45 4.16
N ALA A 45 13.66 15.00 3.08
CA ALA A 45 12.65 15.83 2.43
C ALA A 45 11.46 16.06 3.39
N PRO A 46 10.67 17.14 3.20
CA PRO A 46 9.47 17.36 4.00
C PRO A 46 8.49 16.19 3.90
N VAL A 47 7.86 15.81 5.02
CA VAL A 47 6.91 14.69 5.10
C VAL A 47 5.74 14.88 4.14
N GLU A 48 5.33 16.13 3.90
CA GLU A 48 4.27 16.47 2.96
C GLU A 48 4.56 16.00 1.54
N VAL A 49 5.83 16.00 1.12
CA VAL A 49 6.22 15.50 -0.21
C VAL A 49 5.96 13.99 -0.31
N GLY A 50 6.25 13.25 0.75
CA GLY A 50 5.94 11.83 0.83
C GLY A 50 4.43 11.56 0.84
N LEU A 51 3.67 12.38 1.57
CA LEU A 51 2.20 12.28 1.65
C LEU A 51 1.55 12.57 0.29
N ASP A 52 2.01 13.59 -0.44
CA ASP A 52 1.54 13.93 -1.78
C ASP A 52 1.79 12.77 -2.75
N LEU A 53 2.98 12.16 -2.72
CA LEU A 53 3.32 11.01 -3.56
C LEU A 53 2.42 9.81 -3.27
N VAL A 54 2.14 9.53 -1.99
CA VAL A 54 1.19 8.48 -1.61
C VAL A 54 -0.21 8.83 -2.11
N ALA A 55 -0.66 10.07 -1.95
CA ALA A 55 -1.99 10.51 -2.40
C ALA A 55 -2.20 10.29 -3.91
N ASP A 56 -1.20 10.67 -4.71
CA ASP A 56 -1.19 10.50 -6.17
C ASP A 56 -1.17 9.01 -6.54
N THR A 57 -0.29 8.23 -5.92
CA THR A 57 -0.22 6.77 -6.13
C THR A 57 -1.55 6.10 -5.82
N LEU A 58 -2.18 6.43 -4.69
CA LEU A 58 -3.48 5.88 -4.32
C LEU A 58 -4.59 6.30 -5.30
N ALA A 59 -4.52 7.50 -5.88
CA ALA A 59 -5.47 7.95 -6.90
C ALA A 59 -5.36 7.09 -8.17
N GLU A 60 -4.14 6.82 -8.63
CA GLU A 60 -3.87 5.96 -9.78
C GLU A 60 -4.32 4.51 -9.53
N LEU A 61 -3.90 3.94 -8.38
CA LEU A 61 -4.26 2.57 -8.02
C LEU A 61 -5.78 2.38 -7.90
N SER A 62 -6.52 3.38 -7.41
CA SER A 62 -7.99 3.32 -7.34
C SER A 62 -8.64 3.11 -8.70
N VAL A 63 -8.05 3.64 -9.77
CA VAL A 63 -8.57 3.51 -11.15
C VAL A 63 -8.21 2.15 -11.76
N GLU A 64 -7.08 1.58 -11.34
CA GLU A 64 -6.52 0.37 -11.93
C GLU A 64 -6.84 -0.90 -11.15
N LEU A 65 -7.41 -0.78 -9.95
CA LEU A 65 -7.57 -1.90 -9.02
C LEU A 65 -8.39 -3.06 -9.60
N ASP A 66 -9.34 -2.78 -10.51
CA ASP A 66 -10.14 -3.81 -11.18
C ASP A 66 -9.30 -4.74 -12.08
N ALA A 67 -8.05 -4.39 -12.42
CA ALA A 67 -7.18 -5.17 -13.29
C ALA A 67 -6.84 -6.58 -12.74
N TRP A 68 -6.95 -6.78 -11.43
CA TRP A 68 -6.72 -8.09 -10.80
C TRP A 68 -7.97 -8.66 -10.12
N ARG A 69 -9.11 -7.98 -10.20
CA ARG A 69 -10.36 -8.44 -9.59
C ARG A 69 -10.83 -9.75 -10.21
N CYS A 70 -11.02 -10.77 -9.39
CA CYS A 70 -11.58 -12.04 -9.83
C CYS A 70 -12.33 -12.75 -8.70
N PRO A 71 -13.26 -13.68 -9.00
CA PRO A 71 -14.13 -14.27 -7.99
C PRO A 71 -13.40 -14.93 -6.81
N PRO A 72 -12.29 -15.66 -6.98
CA PRO A 72 -11.54 -16.24 -5.85
C PRO A 72 -10.87 -15.21 -4.93
N LEU A 73 -10.76 -13.95 -5.34
CA LEU A 73 -10.03 -12.88 -4.65
C LEU A 73 -10.91 -11.67 -4.31
N GLU A 74 -12.22 -11.77 -4.53
CA GLU A 74 -13.16 -10.65 -4.37
C GLU A 74 -13.10 -9.99 -2.98
N GLU A 75 -13.01 -10.79 -1.91
CA GLU A 75 -12.90 -10.29 -0.53
C GLU A 75 -11.59 -9.52 -0.31
N ALA A 76 -10.47 -10.04 -0.83
CA ALA A 76 -9.18 -9.38 -0.72
C ALA A 76 -9.13 -8.10 -1.56
N TRP A 77 -9.75 -8.11 -2.73
CA TRP A 77 -9.91 -6.93 -3.59
C TRP A 77 -10.71 -5.84 -2.89
N GLN A 78 -11.87 -6.18 -2.32
CA GLN A 78 -12.67 -5.21 -1.57
C GLN A 78 -11.89 -4.65 -0.37
N GLY A 79 -11.12 -5.48 0.35
CA GLY A 79 -10.26 -5.01 1.43
C GLY A 79 -9.22 -3.98 0.98
N CYS A 80 -8.68 -4.12 -0.24
CA CYS A 80 -7.77 -3.13 -0.82
C CYS A 80 -8.51 -1.84 -1.21
N VAL A 81 -9.73 -1.94 -1.77
CA VAL A 81 -10.58 -0.76 -2.05
C VAL A 81 -10.81 0.04 -0.77
N ASP A 82 -11.22 -0.64 0.29
CA ASP A 82 -11.57 -0.02 1.57
C ASP A 82 -10.35 0.64 2.21
N ALA A 83 -9.20 -0.04 2.22
CA ALA A 83 -7.94 0.52 2.73
C ALA A 83 -7.47 1.74 1.93
N ILE A 84 -7.58 1.73 0.61
CA ILE A 84 -7.25 2.91 -0.21
C ILE A 84 -8.17 4.08 0.14
N ALA A 85 -9.48 3.84 0.30
CA ALA A 85 -10.43 4.88 0.67
C ALA A 85 -10.14 5.44 2.07
N GLU A 86 -9.83 4.57 3.04
CA GLU A 86 -9.47 4.92 4.41
C GLU A 86 -8.21 5.79 4.44
N SER A 87 -7.10 5.32 3.86
CA SER A 87 -5.84 6.06 3.83
C SER A 87 -5.97 7.39 3.09
N ARG A 88 -6.75 7.45 2.00
CA ARG A 88 -7.03 8.73 1.33
C ARG A 88 -7.80 9.71 2.23
N GLY A 89 -8.66 9.19 3.11
CA GLY A 89 -9.39 9.98 4.10
C GLY A 89 -8.49 10.55 5.20
N THR A 90 -7.38 9.87 5.55
CA THR A 90 -6.47 10.28 6.62
C THR A 90 -5.35 11.22 6.16
N ILE A 91 -5.00 11.23 4.86
CA ILE A 91 -3.91 12.06 4.30
C ILE A 91 -4.04 13.55 4.65
N ALA A 92 -5.25 14.12 4.61
CA ALA A 92 -5.45 15.53 4.92
C ALA A 92 -5.07 15.88 6.37
N GLU A 93 -5.37 14.97 7.30
CA GLU A 93 -4.99 15.10 8.70
C GLU A 93 -3.48 14.90 8.88
N ALA A 94 -2.89 13.93 8.19
CA ALA A 94 -1.44 13.73 8.21
C ALA A 94 -0.67 14.97 7.71
N HIS A 95 -1.18 15.65 6.68
CA HIS A 95 -0.62 16.94 6.25
C HIS A 95 -0.75 18.04 7.30
N ARG A 96 -1.84 18.05 8.07
CA ARG A 96 -2.03 19.04 9.14
C ARG A 96 -0.99 18.80 10.23
N VAL A 97 -0.85 17.56 10.70
CA VAL A 97 0.15 17.18 11.70
C VAL A 97 1.57 17.48 11.20
N ALA A 98 1.89 17.17 9.94
CA ALA A 98 3.20 17.46 9.33
C ALA A 98 3.58 18.96 9.36
N ARG A 99 2.60 19.86 9.27
CA ARG A 99 2.82 21.31 9.29
C ARG A 99 2.84 21.91 10.68
N GLU A 100 2.03 21.35 11.58
CA GLU A 100 1.75 21.93 12.90
C GLU A 100 2.63 21.35 14.00
N SER A 101 3.13 20.12 13.84
CA SER A 101 3.90 19.41 14.85
C SER A 101 5.37 19.25 14.48
N THR A 102 6.23 19.45 15.48
CA THR A 102 7.65 19.06 15.44
C THR A 102 7.94 17.80 16.24
N GLU A 103 6.91 17.22 16.88
CA GLU A 103 7.06 16.03 17.72
C GLU A 103 7.07 14.79 16.83
N LEU A 104 8.18 14.03 16.89
CA LEU A 104 8.37 12.85 16.06
C LEU A 104 7.27 11.80 16.28
N GLU A 105 6.81 11.61 17.51
CA GLU A 105 5.77 10.63 17.83
C GLU A 105 4.42 10.98 17.17
N GLU A 106 4.07 12.27 17.12
CA GLU A 106 2.84 12.72 16.45
C GLU A 106 2.94 12.54 14.93
N LEU A 107 4.10 12.85 14.34
CA LEU A 107 4.37 12.62 12.92
C LEU A 107 4.31 11.14 12.56
N LEU A 108 4.92 10.27 13.39
CA LEU A 108 4.92 8.84 13.19
C LEU A 108 3.50 8.28 13.25
N GLY A 109 2.71 8.65 14.26
CA GLY A 109 1.32 8.22 14.37
C GLY A 109 0.50 8.64 13.15
N ALA A 110 0.65 9.88 12.70
CA ALA A 110 -0.08 10.37 11.52
C ALA A 110 0.32 9.68 10.21
N VAL A 111 1.59 9.28 10.07
CA VAL A 111 2.06 8.49 8.92
C VAL A 111 1.59 7.03 9.03
N GLU A 112 1.62 6.45 10.22
CA GLU A 112 1.12 5.09 10.48
C GLU A 112 -0.39 4.98 10.18
N ASP A 113 -1.19 5.99 10.52
CA ASP A 113 -2.63 6.06 10.20
C ASP A 113 -2.91 6.08 8.69
N VAL A 114 -1.95 6.49 7.87
CA VAL A 114 -2.02 6.40 6.39
C VAL A 114 -1.53 5.05 5.91
N ASP A 115 -0.44 4.54 6.47
CA ASP A 115 0.31 3.38 5.96
C ASP A 115 -0.27 2.01 6.39
N GLU A 116 -0.71 1.89 7.64
CA GLU A 116 -1.10 0.61 8.25
C GLU A 116 -2.27 -0.08 7.49
N PRO A 117 -3.37 0.62 7.13
CA PRO A 117 -4.46 0.01 6.38
C PRO A 117 -3.98 -0.60 5.04
N LEU A 118 -3.08 0.10 4.35
CA LEU A 118 -2.53 -0.32 3.06
C LEU A 118 -1.67 -1.57 3.21
N GLY A 119 -0.71 -1.54 4.14
CA GLY A 119 0.16 -2.68 4.42
C GLY A 119 -0.62 -3.93 4.84
N HIS A 120 -1.66 -3.73 5.66
CA HIS A 120 -2.54 -4.82 6.07
C HIS A 120 -3.32 -5.41 4.87
N ALA A 121 -4.05 -4.59 4.12
CA ALA A 121 -4.93 -5.06 3.05
C ALA A 121 -4.17 -5.73 1.91
N PHE A 122 -3.10 -5.11 1.42
CA PHE A 122 -2.27 -5.70 0.36
C PHE A 122 -1.51 -6.94 0.83
N GLY A 123 -1.11 -7.00 2.11
CA GLY A 123 -0.56 -8.21 2.72
C GLY A 123 -1.57 -9.37 2.77
N GLN A 124 -2.85 -9.08 3.02
CA GLN A 124 -3.94 -10.07 2.99
C GLN A 124 -4.22 -10.54 1.56
N ALA A 125 -4.20 -9.63 0.58
CA ALA A 125 -4.33 -10.00 -0.83
C ALA A 125 -3.20 -10.91 -1.33
N GLU A 126 -1.95 -10.64 -0.94
CA GLU A 126 -0.82 -11.52 -1.25
C GLU A 126 -1.01 -12.93 -0.64
N ARG A 127 -1.52 -13.02 0.59
CA ARG A 127 -1.85 -14.32 1.22
C ARG A 127 -2.97 -15.03 0.46
N ALA A 128 -3.99 -14.31 0.01
CA ALA A 128 -5.09 -14.86 -0.78
C ALA A 128 -4.60 -15.44 -2.11
N PHE A 129 -3.73 -14.73 -2.85
CA PHE A 129 -3.08 -15.26 -4.05
C PHE A 129 -2.27 -16.53 -3.75
N ASN A 130 -1.50 -16.53 -2.66
CA ASN A 130 -0.69 -17.67 -2.27
C ASN A 130 -1.54 -18.90 -1.89
N ALA A 131 -2.73 -18.69 -1.33
CA ALA A 131 -3.68 -19.77 -1.03
C ALA A 131 -4.25 -20.45 -2.29
N GLN A 132 -4.24 -19.76 -3.45
CA GLN A 132 -4.70 -20.34 -4.72
C GLN A 132 -3.67 -21.27 -5.37
N ARG A 133 -2.42 -21.30 -4.89
CA ARG A 133 -1.36 -22.12 -5.48
C ARG A 133 -1.63 -23.61 -5.24
N ARG A 134 -1.62 -24.40 -6.32
CA ARG A 134 -1.86 -25.85 -6.31
C ARG A 134 -0.61 -26.64 -6.68
#